data_AF-A0A365ZV80-F1
#
_entry.id   AF-A0A365ZV80-F1
#
_cell.length_a   1.000
_cell.length_b   1.000
_cell.length_c   1.000
_cell.angle_alpha   90.00
_cell.angle_beta   90.00
_cell.angle_gamma   90.00
#
_symmetry.space_group_name_H-M   'P 1'
#
loop_
_entity.id
_entity.type
_entity.pdbx_description
1 polymer ?
#
loop_
_entity_poly.entity_id
_entity_poly.type
_entity_poly.pdbx_seq_one_letter_code
_entity_poly.pdbx_strand_id
1 'polypeptide(L)'
;MQARMTHPAFLIPAAMKGLQAYGRSADDQGVPATTLEMVHLRASQINGCSVCVELHANALKKAGESDERIFAVAAWRDAPYFTDAERAALELAEATTRVADRGDPVSDELWAEISRHYDERGISALLIAISAVNVWNRLNAATRQPAGQWKP
;
A
#
# COMPACT_ATOMS: atom_id res chain seq x y z
N MET A 1 -1.23 11.68 20.47
CA MET A 1 -0.01 12.19 19.80
C MET A 1 -0.40 13.41 19.00
N GLN A 2 0.40 14.48 18.99
CA GLN A 2 0.12 15.70 18.21
C GLN A 2 0.95 15.70 16.92
N ALA A 3 0.33 16.09 15.80
CA ALA A 3 1.04 16.32 14.54
C ALA A 3 2.06 17.47 14.69
N ARG A 4 3.19 17.36 13.99
CA ARG A 4 4.24 18.39 13.97
C ARG A 4 3.83 19.63 13.18
N MET A 5 2.98 19.45 12.17
CA MET A 5 2.46 20.50 11.30
C MET A 5 1.21 19.99 10.57
N THR A 6 0.48 20.89 9.90
CA THR A 6 -0.53 20.53 8.90
C THR A 6 0.09 19.64 7.82
N HIS A 7 -0.63 18.61 7.37
CA HIS A 7 -0.12 17.68 6.36
C HIS A 7 0.40 18.45 5.12
N PRO A 8 1.61 18.16 4.60
CA PRO A 8 2.20 18.93 3.51
C PRO A 8 1.33 19.03 2.25
N ALA A 9 0.64 17.95 1.87
CA ALA A 9 -0.27 17.97 0.73
C ALA A 9 -1.50 18.88 0.94
N PHE A 10 -1.91 19.17 2.18
CA PHE A 10 -2.99 20.13 2.44
C PHE A 10 -2.53 21.59 2.26
N LEU A 11 -1.24 21.87 2.50
CA LEU A 11 -0.67 23.21 2.32
C LEU A 11 -0.25 23.49 0.87
N ILE A 12 -0.03 22.44 0.06
CA ILE A 12 0.38 22.54 -1.34
C ILE A 12 -0.71 21.87 -2.21
N PRO A 13 -1.77 22.59 -2.61
CA PRO A 13 -2.93 22.00 -3.31
C PRO A 13 -2.58 21.24 -4.60
N ALA A 14 -1.57 21.70 -5.33
CA ALA A 14 -1.08 21.01 -6.53
C ALA A 14 -0.51 19.61 -6.18
N ALA A 15 0.15 19.47 -5.03
CA ALA A 15 0.65 18.19 -4.56
C ALA A 15 -0.49 17.24 -4.19
N MET A 16 -1.54 17.72 -3.49
CA MET A 16 -2.73 16.90 -3.22
C MET A 16 -3.34 16.33 -4.50
N LYS A 17 -3.60 17.20 -5.49
CA LYS A 17 -4.19 16.79 -6.76
C LYS A 17 -3.30 15.78 -7.49
N GLY A 18 -1.98 16.03 -7.51
CA GLY A 18 -1.00 15.14 -8.12
C GLY A 18 -0.95 13.75 -7.47
N LEU A 19 -0.87 13.70 -6.14
CA LEU A 19 -0.80 12.43 -5.40
C LEU A 19 -2.08 11.60 -5.55
N GLN A 20 -3.25 12.25 -5.54
CA GLN A 20 -4.52 11.57 -5.77
C GLN A 20 -4.65 11.06 -7.22
N ALA A 21 -4.23 11.86 -8.21
CA ALA A 21 -4.24 11.42 -9.61
C ALA A 21 -3.27 10.27 -9.85
N TYR A 22 -2.08 10.32 -9.24
CA TYR A 22 -1.10 9.25 -9.30
C TYR A 22 -1.63 7.95 -8.67
N GLY A 23 -2.19 8.02 -7.46
CA GLY A 23 -2.78 6.85 -6.81
C GLY A 23 -3.90 6.21 -7.63
N ARG A 24 -4.86 7.01 -8.12
CA ARG A 24 -5.98 6.52 -8.95
C ARG A 24 -5.55 5.96 -10.30
N SER A 25 -4.33 6.25 -10.77
CA SER A 25 -3.85 5.70 -12.05
C SER A 25 -3.60 4.19 -12.00
N ALA A 26 -3.54 3.59 -10.81
CA ALA A 26 -3.48 2.14 -10.63
C ALA A 26 -4.87 1.46 -10.67
N ASP A 27 -5.96 2.22 -10.57
CA ASP A 27 -7.32 1.68 -10.54
C ASP A 27 -7.72 1.13 -11.92
N ASP A 28 -8.50 0.05 -11.93
CA ASP A 28 -9.02 -0.58 -13.16
C ASP A 28 -7.95 -1.02 -14.16
N GLN A 29 -6.73 -1.34 -13.68
CA GLN A 29 -5.59 -1.75 -14.50
C GLN A 29 -5.29 -3.26 -14.44
N GLY A 30 -6.30 -4.09 -14.17
CA GLY A 30 -6.14 -5.56 -14.14
C GLY A 30 -5.76 -6.15 -12.77
N VAL A 31 -5.82 -5.35 -11.71
CA VAL A 31 -5.61 -5.79 -10.33
C VAL A 31 -6.89 -5.57 -9.52
N PRO A 32 -7.38 -6.56 -8.75
CA PRO A 32 -8.53 -6.35 -7.88
C PRO A 32 -8.31 -5.20 -6.89
N ALA A 33 -9.32 -4.35 -6.69
CA ALA A 33 -9.24 -3.22 -5.77
C ALA A 33 -8.89 -3.66 -4.33
N THR A 34 -9.39 -4.81 -3.88
CA THR A 34 -9.04 -5.37 -2.57
C THR A 34 -7.56 -5.76 -2.49
N THR A 35 -6.96 -6.26 -3.57
CA THR A 35 -5.51 -6.51 -3.63
C THR A 35 -4.70 -5.22 -3.53
N LEU A 36 -5.12 -4.15 -4.23
CA LEU A 36 -4.48 -2.83 -4.12
C LEU A 36 -4.55 -2.30 -2.68
N GLU A 37 -5.70 -2.44 -2.02
CA GLU A 37 -5.85 -2.03 -0.62
C GLU A 37 -5.03 -2.89 0.36
N MET A 38 -4.85 -4.19 0.09
CA MET A 38 -3.97 -5.06 0.89
C MET A 38 -2.50 -4.66 0.77
N VAL A 39 -2.01 -4.35 -0.43
CA VAL A 39 -0.63 -3.87 -0.59
C VAL A 39 -0.44 -2.51 0.06
N HIS A 40 -1.45 -1.63 -0.01
CA HIS A 40 -1.45 -0.36 0.71
C HIS A 40 -1.37 -0.53 2.23
N LEU A 41 -2.20 -1.42 2.77
CA LEU A 41 -2.19 -1.76 4.20
C LEU A 41 -0.83 -2.32 4.61
N ARG A 42 -0.28 -3.27 3.84
CA ARG A 42 0.99 -3.91 4.18
C ARG A 42 2.16 -2.94 4.16
N ALA A 43 2.29 -2.12 3.12
CA ALA A 43 3.33 -1.09 3.05
C ALA A 43 3.22 -0.11 4.23
N SER A 44 1.98 0.27 4.59
CA SER A 44 1.72 1.18 5.71
C SER A 44 2.07 0.60 7.07
N GLN A 45 1.87 -0.71 7.27
CA GLN A 45 2.30 -1.42 8.47
C GLN A 45 3.83 -1.45 8.59
N ILE A 46 4.54 -1.73 7.49
CA ILE A 46 6.02 -1.72 7.46
C ILE A 46 6.56 -0.32 7.79
N ASN A 47 5.95 0.71 7.21
CA ASN A 47 6.37 2.10 7.41
C ASN A 47 5.85 2.73 8.72
N GLY A 48 5.03 2.03 9.51
CA GLY A 48 4.49 2.54 10.78
C GLY A 48 3.54 3.73 10.63
N CYS A 49 2.80 3.82 9.51
CA CYS A 49 1.90 4.94 9.23
C CYS A 49 0.48 4.67 9.76
N SER A 50 0.16 5.13 10.97
CA SER A 50 -1.15 4.87 11.61
C SER A 50 -2.35 5.37 10.80
N VAL A 51 -2.25 6.54 10.17
CA VAL A 51 -3.29 7.11 9.30
C VAL A 51 -3.60 6.16 8.13
N CYS A 52 -2.56 5.69 7.43
CA CYS A 52 -2.76 4.82 6.28
C CYS A 52 -3.18 3.41 6.69
N VAL A 53 -2.69 2.88 7.82
CA VAL A 53 -3.16 1.60 8.36
C VAL A 53 -4.67 1.64 8.65
N GLU A 54 -5.15 2.68 9.34
CA GLU A 54 -6.58 2.86 9.60
C GLU A 54 -7.39 3.03 8.31
N LEU A 55 -6.90 3.86 7.38
CA LEU A 55 -7.58 4.16 6.13
C LEU A 55 -7.79 2.90 5.27
N HIS A 56 -6.72 2.14 5.02
CA HIS A 56 -6.76 0.98 4.14
C HIS A 56 -7.46 -0.22 4.81
N ALA A 57 -7.33 -0.40 6.14
CA ALA A 57 -8.13 -1.39 6.87
C ALA A 57 -9.64 -1.08 6.78
N ASN A 58 -10.03 0.19 6.93
CA ASN A 58 -11.43 0.60 6.78
C ASN A 58 -11.92 0.46 5.34
N ALA A 59 -11.08 0.69 4.33
CA ALA A 59 -11.41 0.48 2.93
C ALA A 59 -11.68 -1.00 2.63
N LEU A 60 -10.81 -1.91 3.09
CA LEU A 60 -11.02 -3.35 2.99
C LEU A 60 -12.32 -3.79 3.67
N LYS A 61 -12.58 -3.30 4.90
CA LYS A 61 -13.82 -3.60 5.62
C LYS A 61 -15.06 -3.14 4.87
N LYS A 62 -15.02 -1.94 4.25
CA LYS A 62 -16.11 -1.44 3.39
C LYS A 62 -16.28 -2.26 2.11
N ALA A 63 -15.20 -2.85 1.60
CA ALA A 63 -15.22 -3.76 0.45
C ALA A 63 -15.71 -5.17 0.80
N GLY A 64 -16.04 -5.46 2.07
CA GLY A 64 -16.57 -6.74 2.52
C GLY A 64 -15.52 -7.78 2.91
N GLU A 65 -14.25 -7.38 3.04
CA GLU A 65 -13.19 -8.26 3.53
C GLU A 65 -13.39 -8.61 5.01
N SER A 66 -13.06 -9.85 5.39
CA SER A 66 -13.22 -10.31 6.76
C SER A 66 -12.18 -9.69 7.70
N ASP A 67 -12.52 -9.56 8.98
CA ASP A 67 -11.58 -9.06 9.98
C ASP A 67 -10.32 -9.97 10.05
N GLU A 68 -10.48 -11.29 9.89
CA GLU A 68 -9.36 -12.25 9.84
C GLU A 68 -8.38 -11.94 8.70
N ARG A 69 -8.88 -11.68 7.48
CA ARG A 69 -8.04 -11.32 6.33
C ARG A 69 -7.32 -10.01 6.57
N ILE A 70 -8.03 -8.98 7.05
CA ILE A 70 -7.46 -7.65 7.33
C ILE A 70 -6.34 -7.73 8.38
N PHE A 71 -6.58 -8.46 9.47
CA PHE A 71 -5.57 -8.63 10.54
C PHE A 71 -4.38 -9.46 10.05
N ALA A 72 -4.64 -10.52 9.28
CA ALA A 72 -3.62 -11.41 8.78
C ALA A 72 -2.66 -10.77 7.76
N VAL A 73 -3.02 -9.64 7.14
CA VAL A 73 -2.10 -8.93 6.21
C VAL A 73 -0.74 -8.66 6.87
N ALA A 74 -0.69 -8.39 8.18
CA ALA A 74 0.56 -8.15 8.89
C ALA A 74 1.50 -9.38 8.95
N ALA A 75 0.93 -10.58 8.87
CA ALA A 75 1.57 -11.88 8.99
C ALA A 75 1.08 -12.81 7.85
N TRP A 76 1.06 -12.31 6.62
CA TRP A 76 0.39 -12.99 5.51
C TRP A 76 1.06 -14.29 5.06
N ARG A 77 2.35 -14.50 5.40
CA ARG A 77 3.16 -15.61 4.86
C ARG A 77 2.65 -16.99 5.31
N ASP A 78 2.23 -17.12 6.55
CA ASP A 78 1.71 -18.36 7.13
C ASP A 78 0.18 -18.36 7.27
N ALA A 79 -0.48 -17.26 6.95
CA ALA A 79 -1.92 -17.16 6.93
C ALA A 79 -2.55 -17.90 5.72
N PRO A 80 -3.60 -18.72 5.93
CA PRO A 80 -4.20 -19.53 4.88
C PRO A 80 -5.21 -18.75 4.01
N TYR A 81 -5.35 -17.44 4.22
CA TYR A 81 -6.46 -16.66 3.67
C TYR A 81 -6.18 -16.03 2.31
N PHE A 82 -4.93 -16.02 1.85
CA PHE A 82 -4.49 -15.28 0.66
C PHE A 82 -4.24 -16.21 -0.52
N THR A 83 -4.70 -15.81 -1.70
CA THR A 83 -4.41 -16.51 -2.97
C THR A 83 -2.95 -16.33 -3.38
N ASP A 84 -2.44 -17.17 -4.28
CA ASP A 84 -1.05 -17.05 -4.76
C ASP A 84 -0.77 -15.68 -5.41
N ALA A 85 -1.75 -15.14 -6.15
CA ALA A 85 -1.67 -13.80 -6.73
C ALA A 85 -1.57 -12.70 -5.66
N GLU A 86 -2.41 -12.76 -4.62
CA GLU A 86 -2.36 -11.82 -3.49
C GLU A 86 -1.03 -11.93 -2.73
N ARG A 87 -0.51 -13.15 -2.56
CA ARG A 87 0.78 -13.40 -1.91
C ARG A 87 1.94 -12.82 -2.71
N ALA A 88 1.95 -12.99 -4.03
CA ALA A 88 2.95 -12.37 -4.91
C ALA A 88 2.87 -10.84 -4.84
N ALA A 89 1.67 -10.26 -4.83
CA ALA A 89 1.47 -8.82 -4.68
C ALA A 89 1.95 -8.29 -3.32
N LEU A 90 1.68 -9.01 -2.22
CA LEU A 90 2.16 -8.68 -0.88
C LEU A 90 3.69 -8.79 -0.79
N GLU A 91 4.30 -9.79 -1.40
CA GLU A 91 5.75 -9.94 -1.46
C GLU A 91 6.41 -8.79 -2.23
N LEU A 92 5.86 -8.43 -3.39
CA LEU A 92 6.29 -7.26 -4.15
C LEU A 92 6.16 -5.98 -3.31
N ALA A 93 5.08 -5.83 -2.54
CA ALA A 93 4.88 -4.69 -1.66
C ALA A 93 5.94 -4.59 -0.56
N GLU A 94 6.32 -5.72 0.07
CA GLU A 94 7.39 -5.71 1.07
C GLU A 94 8.76 -5.38 0.45
N ALA A 95 9.08 -6.03 -0.67
CA ALA A 95 10.34 -5.85 -1.40
C ALA A 95 10.58 -4.40 -1.81
N THR A 96 9.59 -3.79 -2.47
CA THR A 96 9.66 -2.41 -2.97
C THR A 96 9.55 -1.37 -1.86
N THR A 97 8.81 -1.64 -0.79
CA THR A 97 8.76 -0.75 0.39
C THR A 97 10.12 -0.69 1.10
N ARG A 98 10.84 -1.82 1.15
CA ARG A 98 12.14 -1.96 1.80
C ARG A 98 13.32 -1.86 0.83
N VAL A 99 13.16 -1.08 -0.24
CA VAL A 99 14.15 -0.94 -1.33
C VAL A 99 15.56 -0.61 -0.84
N ALA A 100 15.70 0.15 0.25
CA ALA A 100 16.99 0.56 0.79
C ALA A 100 17.72 -0.54 1.59
N ASP A 101 17.03 -1.62 1.94
CA ASP A 101 17.58 -2.69 2.78
C ASP A 101 18.40 -3.72 1.97
N ARG A 102 18.31 -3.69 0.63
CA ARG A 102 18.87 -4.72 -0.26
C ARG A 102 19.50 -4.08 -1.51
N GLY A 103 20.58 -4.69 -2.00
CA GLY A 103 21.19 -4.28 -3.28
C GLY A 103 20.36 -4.65 -4.50
N ASP A 104 19.60 -5.73 -4.40
CA ASP A 104 18.60 -6.18 -5.37
C ASP A 104 17.26 -6.42 -4.64
N PRO A 105 16.36 -5.42 -4.61
CA PRO A 105 15.13 -5.49 -3.81
C PRO A 105 14.06 -6.39 -4.43
N VAL A 106 14.00 -6.49 -5.76
CA VAL A 106 13.06 -7.33 -6.50
C VAL A 106 13.86 -8.30 -7.35
N SER A 107 14.13 -9.49 -6.80
CA SER A 107 14.94 -10.50 -7.48
C SER A 107 14.23 -11.07 -8.71
N ASP A 108 14.99 -11.72 -9.59
CA ASP A 108 14.46 -12.42 -10.76
C ASP A 108 13.42 -13.48 -10.39
N GLU A 109 13.57 -14.15 -9.24
CA GLU A 109 12.59 -15.14 -8.76
C GLU A 109 11.26 -14.48 -8.38
N LEU A 110 11.31 -13.34 -7.66
CA LEU A 110 10.11 -12.58 -7.32
C LEU A 110 9.45 -12.01 -8.59
N TRP A 111 10.25 -11.50 -9.53
CA TRP A 111 9.75 -11.01 -10.81
C TRP A 111 9.07 -12.11 -11.63
N ALA A 112 9.68 -13.30 -11.69
CA ALA A 112 9.10 -14.46 -12.35
C ALA A 112 7.80 -14.91 -11.67
N GLU A 113 7.73 -14.86 -10.34
CA GLU A 113 6.53 -15.24 -9.59
C GLU A 113 5.38 -14.26 -9.83
N ILE A 114 5.61 -12.95 -9.69
CA ILE A 114 4.53 -11.96 -9.93
C ILE A 114 4.01 -12.01 -11.38
N SER A 115 4.90 -12.28 -12.34
CA SER A 115 4.57 -12.41 -13.77
C SER A 115 3.72 -13.63 -14.10
N ARG A 116 3.58 -14.60 -13.19
CA ARG A 116 2.63 -15.71 -13.35
C ARG A 116 1.19 -15.30 -13.09
N HIS A 117 0.99 -14.24 -12.31
CA HIS A 117 -0.33 -13.83 -11.79
C HIS A 117 -0.85 -12.55 -12.44
N TYR A 118 0.04 -11.65 -12.85
CA TYR A 118 -0.31 -10.36 -13.44
C TYR A 118 0.46 -10.12 -14.73
N ASP A 119 -0.20 -9.51 -15.72
CA ASP A 119 0.47 -9.01 -16.91
C ASP A 119 1.26 -7.71 -16.60
N GLU A 120 2.02 -7.21 -17.56
CA GLU A 120 2.82 -5.99 -17.37
C GLU A 120 1.99 -4.79 -16.92
N ARG A 121 0.72 -4.71 -17.33
CA ARG A 121 -0.19 -3.64 -16.94
C ARG A 121 -0.61 -3.77 -15.47
N GLY A 122 -0.96 -4.97 -15.02
CA GLY A 122 -1.26 -5.26 -13.63
C GLY A 122 -0.06 -5.08 -12.71
N ILE A 123 1.12 -5.52 -13.13
CA ILE A 123 2.37 -5.28 -12.38
C ILE A 123 2.67 -3.78 -12.28
N SER A 124 2.46 -3.02 -13.37
CA SER A 124 2.59 -1.56 -13.35
C SER A 124 1.65 -0.92 -12.33
N ALA A 125 0.40 -1.39 -12.27
CA ALA A 125 -0.59 -0.92 -11.29
C ALA A 125 -0.15 -1.18 -9.85
N LEU A 126 0.36 -2.38 -9.55
CA LEU A 126 0.92 -2.71 -8.24
C LEU A 126 2.08 -1.79 -7.87
N LEU A 127 3.04 -1.59 -8.77
CA LEU A 127 4.20 -0.73 -8.52
C LEU A 127 3.80 0.73 -8.28
N ILE A 128 2.83 1.25 -9.04
CA ILE A 128 2.27 2.59 -8.87
C ILE A 128 1.57 2.71 -7.51
N ALA A 129 0.70 1.76 -7.17
CA ALA A 129 -0.02 1.72 -5.89
C ALA A 129 0.94 1.68 -4.69
N ILE A 130 1.92 0.76 -4.72
CA ILE A 130 2.93 0.64 -3.66
C ILE A 130 3.75 1.93 -3.54
N SER A 131 4.14 2.53 -4.66
CA SER A 131 4.88 3.80 -4.65
C SER A 131 4.03 4.94 -4.09
N ALA A 132 2.75 5.01 -4.48
CA ALA A 132 1.83 6.05 -4.03
C ALA A 132 1.63 6.01 -2.51
N VAL A 133 1.34 4.84 -1.94
CA VAL A 133 1.19 4.69 -0.48
C VAL A 133 2.50 4.98 0.25
N ASN A 134 3.64 4.63 -0.34
CA ASN A 134 4.97 4.92 0.23
C ASN A 134 5.23 6.43 0.33
N VAL A 135 4.74 7.24 -0.61
CA VAL A 135 4.79 8.71 -0.51
C VAL A 135 3.91 9.20 0.63
N TRP A 136 2.66 8.75 0.73
CA TRP A 136 1.77 9.11 1.84
C TRP A 136 2.35 8.73 3.20
N ASN A 137 2.90 7.52 3.32
CA ASN A 137 3.53 7.05 4.54
C ASN A 137 4.70 7.96 4.96
N ARG A 138 5.56 8.37 4.02
CA ARG A 138 6.68 9.29 4.27
C ARG A 138 6.20 10.64 4.80
N LEU A 139 5.18 11.22 4.18
CA LEU A 139 4.61 12.51 4.60
C LEU A 139 3.98 12.42 6.00
N ASN A 140 3.16 11.40 6.24
CA ASN A 140 2.48 11.18 7.51
C ASN A 140 3.46 10.88 8.65
N ALA A 141 4.41 9.96 8.43
CA ALA A 141 5.38 9.56 9.45
C ALA A 141 6.31 10.73 9.80
N ALA A 142 6.85 11.44 8.81
CA ALA A 142 7.73 12.59 9.03
C ALA A 142 7.04 13.72 9.81
N THR A 143 5.73 13.88 9.63
CA THR A 143 4.95 14.93 10.31
C THR A 143 4.14 14.45 11.51
N ARG A 144 4.28 13.17 11.92
CA ARG A 144 3.57 12.54 13.05
C ARG A 144 2.05 12.69 12.98
N GLN A 145 1.46 12.53 11.79
CA GLN A 145 0.00 12.58 11.65
C GLN A 145 -0.64 11.41 12.42
N PRO A 146 -1.61 11.67 13.32
CA PRO A 146 -2.32 10.61 14.03
C PRO A 146 -3.54 10.12 13.22
N ALA A 147 -3.80 8.82 13.29
CA ALA A 147 -5.09 8.23 12.89
C ALA A 147 -6.28 8.89 13.61
N GLY A 148 -7.47 8.80 13.01
CA GLY A 148 -8.72 9.38 13.51
C GLY A 148 -8.85 10.91 13.40
N GLN A 149 -7.78 11.62 13.04
CA GLN A 149 -7.80 13.07 12.80
C GLN A 149 -7.82 13.43 11.31
N TRP A 150 -7.53 12.47 10.43
CA TRP A 150 -7.65 12.65 9.00
C TRP A 150 -9.14 12.65 8.62
N LYS A 151 -9.64 13.80 8.17
CA LYS A 151 -10.96 13.94 7.56
C LYS A 151 -10.74 14.18 6.06
N PRO A 152 -11.18 13.25 5.18
CA PRO A 152 -11.11 13.45 3.74
C PRO A 152 -11.86 14.70 3.29
#